data_AF-A0A1W1VQA7-F1
#
_entry.id   AF-A0A1W1VQA7-F1
#
_cell.length_a   1.000
_cell.length_b   1.000
_cell.length_c   1.000
_cell.angle_alpha   90.00
_cell.angle_beta   90.00
_cell.angle_gamma   90.00
#
_symmetry.space_group_name_H-M   'P 1'
#
loop_
_entity.id
_entity.type
_entity.pdbx_description
1 polymer ?
#
loop_
_entity_poly.entity_id
_entity_poly.type
_entity_poly.pdbx_seq_one_letter_code
_entity_poly.pdbx_strand_id
1 'polypeptide(L)' 'MSSLKKPGTDNEPAGKYKEVGPRGGEVKNPRVIEIDKGDRLPPTQEKGHKWKKI' A
#
# COMPACT_ATOMS: atom_id res chain seq x y z
N MET A 1 -15.43 -3.01 0.09
CA MET A 1 -14.79 -1.78 0.60
C MET A 1 -13.28 -2.00 0.54
N SER A 2 -12.55 -1.28 -0.32
CA SER A 2 -11.10 -1.46 -0.45
C SER A 2 -10.41 -1.04 0.85
N SER A 3 -10.02 -2.00 1.68
CA SER A 3 -9.34 -1.75 2.95
C SER A 3 -7.95 -1.18 2.66
N LEU A 4 -7.81 0.14 2.82
CA LEU A 4 -6.53 0.84 2.70
C LEU A 4 -5.59 0.38 3.81
N LYS A 5 -4.41 -0.11 3.45
CA LYS A 5 -3.42 -0.68 4.37
C LYS A 5 -2.38 0.35 4.75
N LYS A 6 -1.95 0.36 6.01
CA LYS A 6 -0.88 1.26 6.45
C LYS A 6 0.47 0.70 5.98
N PRO A 7 1.47 1.55 5.70
CA PRO A 7 2.84 1.07 5.59
C PRO A 7 3.25 0.35 6.87
N GLY A 8 4.10 -0.66 6.75
CA GLY A 8 4.55 -1.49 7.86
C GLY A 8 3.54 -2.54 8.35
N THR A 9 2.39 -2.70 7.67
CA THR A 9 1.46 -3.79 8.00
C THR A 9 2.06 -5.13 7.54
N ASP A 10 2.03 -6.10 8.44
CA ASP A 10 2.51 -7.46 8.22
C ASP A 10 1.37 -8.39 7.80
N ASN A 11 1.71 -9.58 7.28
CA ASN A 11 0.76 -10.64 6.94
C ASN A 11 -0.34 -10.22 5.95
N GLU A 12 0.00 -9.27 5.07
CA GLU A 12 -0.90 -8.88 3.99
C GLU A 12 -0.92 -9.95 2.88
N PRO A 13 -2.04 -10.11 2.16
CA PRO A 13 -2.13 -11.03 1.04
C PRO A 13 -1.07 -10.75 -0.02
N ALA A 14 -0.40 -11.79 -0.54
CA ALA A 14 0.52 -11.64 -1.66
C ALA A 14 -0.15 -10.96 -2.87
N GLY A 15 0.64 -10.22 -3.63
CA GLY A 15 0.22 -9.57 -4.88
C GLY A 15 0.63 -8.10 -4.95
N LYS A 16 -0.02 -7.37 -5.88
CA LYS A 16 0.35 -5.99 -6.21
C LYS A 16 -0.41 -4.97 -5.36
N TYR A 17 0.32 -3.97 -4.90
CA TYR A 17 -0.20 -2.86 -4.13
C TYR A 17 0.21 -1.54 -4.77
N LYS A 18 -0.75 -0.62 -4.91
CA LYS A 18 -0.54 0.75 -5.37
C LYS A 18 -0.61 1.70 -4.18
N GLU A 19 0.33 2.63 -4.12
CA GLU A 19 0.32 3.72 -3.15
C GLU A 19 -0.82 4.69 -3.46
N VAL A 20 -1.54 5.09 -2.41
CA VAL A 20 -2.68 6.01 -2.47
C VAL A 20 -2.63 6.97 -1.29
N GLY A 21 -3.33 8.08 -1.41
CA GLY A 21 -3.37 9.12 -0.38
C GLY A 21 -4.03 8.62 0.92
N PRO A 22 -4.05 9.44 1.97
CA PRO A 22 -4.55 9.04 3.29
C PRO A 22 -6.01 8.54 3.32
N ARG A 23 -6.79 9.01 2.34
CA ARG A 23 -8.21 8.66 2.13
C ARG A 23 -8.45 7.77 0.90
N GLY A 24 -7.39 7.26 0.26
CA GLY A 24 -7.50 6.38 -0.91
C GLY A 24 -7.61 7.10 -2.26
N GLY A 25 -7.36 8.40 -2.29
CA GLY A 25 -7.24 9.17 -3.53
C GLY A 25 -5.92 8.87 -4.26
N GLU A 26 -5.81 9.30 -5.51
CA GLU A 26 -4.59 9.14 -6.28
C GLU A 26 -3.49 10.08 -5.76
N VAL A 27 -2.26 9.59 -5.79
CA VAL A 27 -1.05 10.37 -5.49
C VAL A 27 -0.28 10.59 -6.79
N LYS A 28 0.48 11.68 -6.85
CA LYS A 28 1.34 11.96 -8.00
C LYS A 28 2.46 10.93 -8.04
N ASN A 29 2.65 10.26 -9.18
CA ASN A 29 3.64 9.19 -9.37
C ASN A 29 3.50 8.05 -8.33
N PRO A 30 2.35 7.34 -8.31
CA PRO A 30 2.08 6.34 -7.30
C PRO A 30 3.06 5.18 -7.40
N ARG A 31 3.69 4.83 -6.28
CA ARG A 31 4.51 3.64 -6.18
C ARG A 31 3.64 2.39 -6.33
N VAL A 32 4.09 1.44 -7.14
CA VAL A 32 3.48 0.11 -7.24
C VAL A 32 4.52 -0.91 -6.80
N ILE A 33 4.13 -1.79 -5.89
CA ILE A 33 4.98 -2.85 -5.36
C ILE A 33 4.26 -4.18 -5.53
N GLU A 34 5.03 -5.26 -5.51
CA GLU A 34 4.54 -6.63 -5.39
C GLU A 34 5.15 -7.20 -4.11
N ILE A 35 4.31 -7.80 -3.28
CA ILE A 35 4.74 -8.43 -2.02
C ILE A 35 4.34 -9.90 -2.03
N ASP A 36 5.15 -10.74 -1.37
CA ASP A 36 4.84 -12.14 -1.15
C ASP A 36 4.15 -12.36 0.19
N LYS A 37 3.65 -13.59 0.41
CA LYS A 37 2.96 -13.95 1.64
C LYS A 37 3.97 -13.94 2.79
N GLY A 38 3.69 -13.12 3.81
CA GLY A 38 4.56 -12.96 4.97
C GLY A 38 5.45 -11.72 4.90
N ASP A 39 5.49 -11.05 3.76
CA ASP A 39 6.19 -9.77 3.64
C ASP A 39 5.46 -8.64 4.38
N ARG A 40 6.28 -7.68 4.83
CA ARG A 40 5.80 -6.42 5.39
C ARG A 40 5.61 -5.40 4.27
N LEU A 41 4.49 -4.68 4.29
CA LEU A 41 4.31 -3.54 3.39
C LEU A 41 5.40 -2.47 3.63
N PRO A 42 6.15 -2.05 2.61
CA PRO A 42 7.20 -1.06 2.75
C PRO A 42 6.64 0.32 3.12
N PRO A 43 7.49 1.24 3.58
CA PRO A 43 7.10 2.63 3.77
C PRO A 43 6.63 3.26 2.44
N THR A 44 5.64 4.14 2.56
CA THR A 44 5.12 4.98 1.48
C THR A 44 6.02 6.19 1.24
N GLN A 45 5.86 6.86 0.10
CA GLN A 45 6.66 8.04 -0.27
C GLN A 45 6.44 9.21 0.69
N GLU A 46 5.20 9.42 1.14
CA GLU A 46 4.85 10.47 2.10
C GLU A 46 4.13 9.92 3.33
N LYS A 47 4.18 10.69 4.42
CA LYS A 47 3.52 10.36 5.67
C LYS A 47 2.01 10.41 5.49
N GLY A 48 1.34 9.33 5.92
CA GLY A 48 -0.12 9.23 5.89
C GLY A 48 -0.66 8.59 4.62
N HIS A 49 0.15 8.38 3.59
CA HIS A 49 -0.20 7.54 2.46
C HIS A 49 -0.44 6.09 2.91
N LYS A 50 -1.12 5.35 2.05
CA LYS A 50 -1.57 3.98 2.30
C LYS A 50 -1.35 3.12 1.06
N TRP A 51 -1.47 1.81 1.23
CA TRP A 51 -1.41 0.82 0.18
C TRP A 51 -2.82 0.33 -0.15
N LYS A 52 -3.14 0.26 -1.44
CA LYS A 52 -4.37 -0.33 -1.97
C LYS A 52 -3.99 -1.51 -2.86
N LYS A 53 -4.52 -2.70 -2.54
CA LYS A 53 -4.37 -3.87 -3.39
C LYS A 53 -5.06 -3.63 -4.74
N ILE A 54 -4.39 -3.96 -5.84
CA ILE A 54 -4.89 -3.84 -7.22
C ILE A 54 -4.92 -5.20 -7.92
#